data_AF-A0A8H9UP55-F1
#
_entry.id   AF-A0A8H9UP55-F1
#
_cell.length_a   1.000
_cell.length_b   1.000
_cell.length_c   1.000
_cell.angle_alpha   90.00
_cell.angle_beta   90.00
_cell.angle_gamma   90.00
#
_symmetry.space_group_name_H-M   'P 1'
#
loop_
_entity.id
_entity.type
_entity.pdbx_description
1 polymer ?
#
loop_
_entity_poly.entity_id
_entity_poly.type
_entity_poly.pdbx_seq_one_letter_code
_entity_poly.pdbx_strand_id
1 'polypeptide(L)'
;MICNSSLPSIKKYNHYYIISCCSYACEGATALFMHESEAPKRISCDQEYLSGDELLLFPESGEVCIFVYLNGSIDTILSALKKTASIICNTKCSSSVYIISDFPPAWVSFILSPLINNETLLSKVFCTDANLSCEQLLSQDFIRVESILSEGIKYKNRKIKRLSLRELAVAIRYYRGETVNNFSQTLGLPAKSVYVYRRNGVAKLTALKQWLNNERAKQSFK
;
A
#
# COMPACT_ATOMS: atom_id res chain seq x y z
N MET A 1 31.70 -8.38 -19.14
CA MET A 1 30.62 -9.28 -19.58
C MET A 1 29.39 -8.44 -19.82
N ILE A 2 28.95 -8.36 -21.06
CA ILE A 2 27.84 -7.52 -21.51
C ILE A 2 26.56 -8.37 -21.34
N CYS A 3 25.71 -8.05 -20.37
CA CYS A 3 24.36 -8.60 -20.28
C CYS A 3 23.46 -7.85 -21.26
N ASN A 4 23.51 -8.25 -22.53
CA ASN A 4 22.46 -7.96 -23.50
C ASN A 4 21.30 -8.94 -23.27
N SER A 5 20.50 -8.67 -22.24
CA SER A 5 19.10 -9.08 -22.22
C SER A 5 18.31 -7.80 -22.44
N SER A 6 17.67 -7.67 -23.60
CA SER A 6 16.70 -6.60 -23.85
C SER A 6 15.67 -6.65 -22.72
N LEU A 7 15.80 -5.74 -21.76
CA LEU A 7 14.86 -5.57 -20.67
C LEU A 7 13.46 -5.45 -21.29
N PRO A 8 12.42 -6.11 -20.73
CA PRO A 8 11.05 -5.97 -21.22
C PRO A 8 10.73 -4.49 -21.37
N SER A 9 9.98 -4.13 -22.42
CA SER A 9 9.65 -2.73 -22.72
C SER A 9 8.92 -2.10 -21.53
N ILE A 10 9.67 -1.40 -20.69
CA ILE A 10 9.15 -0.76 -19.49
C ILE A 10 8.11 0.26 -19.95
N LYS A 11 6.90 0.17 -19.40
CA LYS A 11 5.89 1.20 -19.64
C LYS A 11 6.46 2.53 -19.11
N LYS A 12 6.72 3.44 -20.04
CA LYS A 12 7.36 4.72 -19.73
C LYS A 12 6.32 5.70 -19.22
N TYR A 13 6.56 6.23 -18.03
CA TYR A 13 5.82 7.34 -17.44
C TYR A 13 6.74 8.55 -17.35
N ASN A 14 6.18 9.75 -17.46
CA ASN A 14 6.98 10.97 -17.34
C ASN A 14 7.44 11.21 -15.90
N HIS A 15 6.66 10.75 -14.92
CA HIS A 15 6.97 10.91 -13.50
C HIS A 15 6.74 9.60 -12.73
N TYR A 16 7.74 9.24 -11.94
CA TYR A 16 7.72 8.10 -11.03
C TYR A 16 7.76 8.57 -9.58
N TYR A 17 6.95 7.95 -8.74
CA TYR A 17 6.93 8.19 -7.30
C TYR A 17 7.11 6.88 -6.55
N ILE A 18 7.79 6.96 -5.41
CA ILE A 18 8.05 5.80 -4.55
C ILE A 18 7.54 6.10 -3.14
N ILE A 19 6.64 5.25 -2.65
CA ILE A 19 6.16 5.23 -1.26
C ILE A 19 6.81 4.03 -0.57
N SER A 20 7.78 4.27 0.30
CA SER A 20 8.38 3.21 1.14
C SER A 20 8.98 3.77 2.44
N CYS A 21 8.84 2.99 3.51
CA CYS A 21 9.53 3.23 4.77
C CYS A 21 10.98 2.74 4.76
N CYS A 22 11.34 1.83 3.84
CA CYS A 22 12.70 1.31 3.75
C CYS A 22 13.52 2.15 2.77
N SER A 23 14.60 2.77 3.25
CA SER A 23 15.55 3.51 2.42
C SER A 23 16.14 2.63 1.33
N TYR A 24 16.55 1.40 1.64
CA TYR A 24 17.12 0.48 0.65
C TYR A 24 16.13 0.09 -0.46
N ALA A 25 14.86 -0.13 -0.12
CA ALA A 25 13.84 -0.40 -1.13
C ALA A 25 13.63 0.81 -2.04
N CYS A 26 13.69 2.03 -1.47
CA CYS A 26 13.61 3.26 -2.23
C CYS A 26 14.82 3.40 -3.18
N GLU A 27 16.04 3.23 -2.69
CA GLU A 27 17.25 3.32 -3.51
C GLU A 27 17.26 2.30 -4.65
N GLY A 28 16.89 1.05 -4.36
CA GLY A 28 16.77 -0.01 -5.37
C GLY A 28 15.72 0.32 -6.43
N ALA A 29 14.54 0.80 -6.03
CA ALA A 29 13.50 1.22 -6.97
C ALA A 29 13.92 2.46 -7.77
N THR A 30 14.59 3.43 -7.15
CA THR A 30 15.17 4.59 -7.84
C THR A 30 16.13 4.12 -8.91
N ALA A 31 17.07 3.21 -8.61
CA ALA A 31 18.02 2.67 -9.58
C ALA A 31 17.34 1.92 -10.74
N LEU A 32 16.25 1.19 -10.46
CA LEU A 32 15.50 0.43 -11.48
C LEU A 32 14.65 1.31 -12.40
N PHE A 33 14.09 2.39 -11.88
CA PHE A 33 13.16 3.27 -12.62
C PHE A 33 13.76 4.63 -12.99
N MET A 34 15.05 4.83 -12.72
CA MET A 34 15.79 6.00 -13.20
C MET A 34 15.79 5.99 -14.72
N HIS A 35 15.26 7.05 -15.32
CA HIS A 35 15.34 7.29 -16.76
C HIS A 35 16.02 8.65 -16.99
N GLU A 36 16.64 8.80 -18.17
CA GLU A 36 17.59 9.85 -18.58
C GLU A 36 17.23 11.31 -18.26
N SER A 37 15.99 11.64 -17.87
CA SER A 37 15.53 13.02 -17.65
C SER A 37 14.97 13.33 -16.25
N GLU A 38 14.58 12.35 -15.43
CA GLU A 38 14.05 12.62 -14.08
C GLU A 38 14.17 11.40 -13.17
N ALA A 39 14.73 11.58 -11.96
CA ALA A 39 14.79 10.54 -10.94
C ALA A 39 13.42 10.36 -10.27
N PRO A 40 13.03 9.12 -9.91
CA PRO A 40 11.83 8.89 -9.12
C PRO A 40 11.81 9.70 -7.81
N LYS A 41 10.67 10.31 -7.48
CA LYS A 41 10.50 11.12 -6.28
C LYS A 41 10.00 10.26 -5.13
N ARG A 42 10.69 10.33 -3.98
CA ARG A 42 10.25 9.65 -2.76
C ARG A 42 9.14 10.45 -2.08
N ILE A 43 8.07 9.77 -1.67
CA ILE A 43 7.00 10.31 -0.83
C ILE A 43 7.14 9.70 0.56
N SER A 44 6.98 10.54 1.60
CA SER A 44 7.09 10.08 2.99
C SER A 44 5.87 9.24 3.40
N CYS A 45 6.14 8.22 4.21
CA CYS A 45 5.14 7.36 4.84
C CYS A 45 4.82 7.77 6.29
N ASP A 46 5.43 8.84 6.79
CA ASP A 46 5.27 9.27 8.20
C ASP A 46 3.85 9.78 8.48
N GLN A 47 3.23 10.34 7.45
CA GLN A 47 1.88 10.88 7.50
C GLN A 47 0.90 10.03 6.69
N GLU A 48 -0.30 9.87 7.23
CA GLU A 48 -1.37 9.06 6.63
C GLU A 48 -2.07 9.74 5.45
N TYR A 49 -1.86 11.04 5.27
CA TYR A 49 -2.52 11.88 4.28
C TYR A 49 -1.49 12.68 3.50
N LEU A 50 -1.84 13.05 2.28
CA LEU A 50 -1.03 13.92 1.45
C LEU A 50 -1.03 15.32 2.04
N SER A 51 0.14 15.88 2.30
CA SER A 51 0.29 17.27 2.73
C SER A 51 0.12 18.22 1.52
N GLY A 52 -0.06 19.52 1.80
CA GLY A 52 -0.09 20.54 0.75
C GLY A 52 1.21 20.57 -0.06
N ASP A 53 2.36 20.49 0.62
CA ASP A 53 3.68 20.52 -0.03
C ASP A 53 3.91 19.28 -0.90
N GLU A 54 3.47 18.09 -0.46
CA GLU A 54 3.58 16.87 -1.26
C GLU A 54 2.63 16.88 -2.46
N LEU A 55 1.47 17.55 -2.37
CA LEU A 55 0.55 17.69 -3.49
C LEU A 55 1.19 18.48 -4.64
N LEU A 56 2.03 19.47 -4.32
CA LEU A 56 2.76 20.27 -5.32
C LEU A 56 3.81 19.46 -6.10
N LEU A 57 4.18 18.28 -5.60
CA LEU A 57 5.10 17.39 -6.33
C LEU A 57 4.44 16.79 -7.57
N PHE A 58 3.11 16.64 -7.56
CA PHE A 58 2.35 16.00 -8.62
C PHE A 58 2.00 16.99 -9.74
N PRO A 59 2.06 16.56 -11.02
CA PRO A 59 1.69 17.42 -12.13
C PRO A 59 0.18 17.69 -12.14
N GLU A 60 -0.21 18.86 -12.67
CA GLU A 60 -1.63 19.22 -12.76
C GLU A 60 -2.41 18.38 -13.80
N SER A 61 -1.71 17.68 -14.70
CA SER A 61 -2.29 16.78 -15.70
C SER A 61 -1.28 15.73 -16.15
N GLY A 62 -1.73 14.73 -16.91
CA GLY A 62 -0.89 13.64 -17.42
C GLY A 62 -0.96 12.35 -16.59
N GLU A 63 -0.10 11.39 -16.93
CA GLU A 63 -0.02 10.10 -16.25
C GLU A 63 1.23 9.99 -15.37
N VAL A 64 1.05 9.45 -14.17
CA VAL A 64 2.15 9.17 -13.23
C VAL A 64 2.12 7.71 -12.81
N CYS A 65 3.29 7.19 -12.47
CA CYS A 65 3.45 5.86 -11.90
C CYS A 65 3.87 5.97 -10.44
N ILE A 66 3.19 5.22 -9.56
CA ILE A 66 3.47 5.21 -8.13
C ILE A 66 3.77 3.78 -7.70
N PHE A 67 4.99 3.53 -7.24
CA PHE A 67 5.36 2.28 -6.60
C PHE A 67 5.20 2.38 -5.09
N VAL A 68 4.45 1.46 -4.51
CA VAL A 68 4.18 1.42 -3.07
C VAL A 68 4.73 0.12 -2.50
N TYR A 69 5.82 0.21 -1.77
CA TYR A 69 6.42 -0.93 -1.09
C TYR A 69 5.93 -0.98 0.35
N LEU A 70 5.06 -1.96 0.62
CA LEU A 70 4.47 -2.17 1.94
C LEU A 70 5.41 -3.05 2.79
N ASN A 71 6.34 -2.39 3.47
CA ASN A 71 7.28 -3.01 4.39
C ASN A 71 7.30 -2.31 5.76
N GLY A 72 7.89 -2.99 6.74
CA GLY A 72 8.06 -2.47 8.10
C GLY A 72 6.94 -2.89 9.07
N SER A 73 6.68 -2.03 10.05
CA SER A 73 5.68 -2.26 11.08
C SER A 73 4.24 -2.11 10.56
N ILE A 74 3.25 -2.49 11.36
CA ILE A 74 1.85 -2.43 10.89
C ILE A 74 1.37 -0.99 10.75
N ASP A 75 1.76 -0.09 11.63
CA ASP A 75 1.41 1.31 11.51
C ASP A 75 1.95 1.92 10.22
N THR A 76 3.19 1.60 9.82
CA THR A 76 3.78 2.13 8.58
C THR A 76 3.04 1.61 7.35
N ILE A 77 2.73 0.31 7.31
CA ILE A 77 1.98 -0.31 6.22
C ILE A 77 0.58 0.30 6.09
N LEU A 78 -0.14 0.42 7.21
CA LEU A 78 -1.48 1.00 7.21
C LEU A 78 -1.45 2.50 6.86
N SER A 79 -0.41 3.22 7.28
CA SER A 79 -0.22 4.64 6.94
C SER A 79 0.10 4.81 5.46
N ALA A 80 0.97 3.98 4.89
CA ALA A 80 1.27 3.97 3.46
C ALA A 80 0.03 3.67 2.61
N LEU A 81 -0.84 2.74 3.05
CA LEU A 81 -2.10 2.46 2.37
C LEU A 81 -3.06 3.67 2.41
N LYS A 82 -3.19 4.34 3.57
CA LYS A 82 -3.97 5.57 3.67
C LYS A 82 -3.39 6.70 2.81
N LYS A 83 -2.07 6.86 2.82
CA LYS A 83 -1.36 7.84 2.02
C LYS A 83 -1.57 7.61 0.53
N THR A 84 -1.50 6.34 0.11
CA THR A 84 -1.78 5.90 -1.26
C THR A 84 -3.20 6.27 -1.69
N ALA A 85 -4.20 5.94 -0.87
CA ALA A 85 -5.59 6.34 -1.15
C ALA A 85 -5.76 7.86 -1.19
N SER A 86 -5.11 8.58 -0.26
CA SER A 86 -5.12 10.05 -0.23
C SER A 86 -4.53 10.64 -1.52
N ILE A 87 -3.45 10.08 -2.05
CA ILE A 87 -2.87 10.54 -3.32
C ILE A 87 -3.86 10.33 -4.45
N ILE A 88 -4.34 9.09 -4.62
CA ILE A 88 -5.27 8.72 -5.70
C ILE A 88 -6.52 9.60 -5.71
N CYS A 89 -7.07 9.93 -4.53
CA CYS A 89 -8.28 10.71 -4.42
C CYS A 89 -8.10 12.23 -4.55
N ASN A 90 -6.88 12.76 -4.35
CA ASN A 90 -6.66 14.21 -4.26
C ASN A 90 -5.74 14.78 -5.35
N THR A 91 -5.05 13.94 -6.13
CA THR A 91 -4.25 14.41 -7.28
C THR A 91 -5.11 14.57 -8.53
N LYS A 92 -4.82 15.60 -9.35
CA LYS A 92 -5.50 15.81 -10.65
C LYS A 92 -4.99 14.88 -11.75
N CYS A 93 -3.76 14.38 -11.63
CA CYS A 93 -3.16 13.47 -12.61
C CYS A 93 -3.74 12.05 -12.55
N SER A 94 -3.64 11.33 -13.66
CA SER A 94 -3.98 9.92 -13.75
C SER A 94 -2.87 9.08 -13.13
N SER A 95 -3.14 8.44 -11.99
CA SER A 95 -2.14 7.66 -11.26
C SER A 95 -2.30 6.16 -11.51
N SER A 96 -1.28 5.52 -12.09
CA SER A 96 -1.13 4.06 -12.07
C SER A 96 -0.36 3.65 -10.82
N VAL A 97 -0.97 2.88 -9.93
CA VAL A 97 -0.40 2.56 -8.62
C VAL A 97 -0.08 1.08 -8.52
N TYR A 98 1.18 0.75 -8.25
CA TYR A 98 1.71 -0.59 -8.17
C TYR A 98 2.13 -0.90 -6.73
N ILE A 99 1.35 -1.75 -6.06
CA ILE A 99 1.54 -2.09 -4.65
C ILE A 99 2.24 -3.44 -4.54
N ILE A 100 3.40 -3.43 -3.90
CA ILE A 100 4.27 -4.58 -3.71
C ILE A 100 4.28 -4.87 -2.22
N SER A 101 3.82 -6.06 -1.85
CA SER A 101 3.48 -6.34 -0.46
C SER A 101 3.75 -7.78 -0.05
N ASP A 102 4.16 -7.92 1.20
CA ASP A 102 4.24 -9.19 1.91
C ASP A 102 2.85 -9.72 2.35
N PHE A 103 1.82 -8.88 2.20
CA PHE A 103 0.43 -9.18 2.50
C PHE A 103 -0.33 -9.56 1.22
N PRO A 104 -1.30 -10.48 1.32
CA PRO A 104 -2.07 -10.92 0.16
C PRO A 104 -2.72 -9.74 -0.57
N PRO A 105 -2.69 -9.72 -1.92
CA PRO A 105 -3.37 -8.71 -2.72
C PRO A 105 -4.83 -8.48 -2.29
N ALA A 106 -5.56 -9.55 -1.96
CA ALA A 106 -6.93 -9.45 -1.45
C ALA A 106 -7.05 -8.65 -0.15
N TRP A 107 -6.11 -8.81 0.79
CA TRP A 107 -6.13 -8.03 2.02
C TRP A 107 -5.87 -6.55 1.76
N VAL A 108 -4.88 -6.25 0.91
CA VAL A 108 -4.54 -4.88 0.47
C VAL A 108 -5.77 -4.22 -0.17
N SER A 109 -6.41 -4.92 -1.11
CA SER A 109 -7.63 -4.46 -1.78
C SER A 109 -8.75 -4.12 -0.80
N PHE A 110 -8.95 -4.92 0.26
CA PHE A 110 -10.00 -4.65 1.25
C PHE A 110 -9.73 -3.46 2.16
N ILE A 111 -8.46 -3.06 2.33
CA ILE A 111 -8.13 -1.83 3.06
C ILE A 111 -8.32 -0.62 2.15
N LEU A 112 -7.94 -0.71 0.87
CA LEU A 112 -8.02 0.41 -0.07
C LEU A 112 -9.43 0.70 -0.57
N SER A 113 -10.24 -0.32 -0.80
CA SER A 113 -11.58 -0.13 -1.39
C SER A 113 -12.46 0.86 -0.62
N PRO A 114 -12.59 0.80 0.73
CA PRO A 114 -13.38 1.80 1.46
C PRO A 114 -12.72 3.19 1.54
N LEU A 115 -11.43 3.31 1.24
CA LEU A 115 -10.70 4.59 1.25
C LEU A 115 -10.82 5.33 -0.09
N ILE A 116 -10.86 4.59 -1.20
CA ILE A 116 -10.86 5.16 -2.56
C ILE A 116 -12.27 5.34 -3.10
N ASN A 117 -13.26 4.54 -2.63
CA ASN A 117 -14.70 4.62 -2.93
C ASN A 117 -15.09 5.11 -4.34
N ASN A 118 -14.31 4.71 -5.35
CA ASN A 118 -14.48 5.05 -6.75
C ASN A 118 -13.82 3.94 -7.58
N GLU A 119 -14.66 3.18 -8.30
CA GLU A 119 -14.23 2.02 -9.08
C GLU A 119 -13.26 2.40 -10.20
N THR A 120 -13.48 3.56 -10.85
CA THR A 120 -12.58 4.04 -11.91
C THR A 120 -11.17 4.32 -11.39
N LEU A 121 -11.05 4.86 -10.17
CA LEU A 121 -9.75 5.06 -9.52
C LEU A 121 -9.13 3.72 -9.08
N LEU A 122 -9.94 2.80 -8.54
CA LEU A 122 -9.49 1.46 -8.14
C LEU A 122 -8.98 0.60 -9.32
N SER A 123 -9.54 0.78 -10.51
CA SER A 123 -9.13 0.07 -11.74
C SER A 123 -7.66 0.33 -12.13
N LYS A 124 -7.06 1.42 -11.61
CA LYS A 124 -5.68 1.84 -11.84
C LYS A 124 -4.73 1.43 -10.71
N VAL A 125 -5.23 0.66 -9.73
CA VAL A 125 -4.43 0.12 -8.63
C VAL A 125 -4.17 -1.35 -8.89
N PHE A 126 -2.91 -1.73 -8.81
CA PHE A 126 -2.41 -3.07 -9.05
C PHE A 126 -1.66 -3.56 -7.82
N CYS A 127 -1.76 -4.86 -7.54
CA CYS A 127 -1.17 -5.49 -6.38
C CYS A 127 -0.39 -6.74 -6.77
N THR A 128 0.69 -6.99 -6.06
CA THR A 128 1.53 -8.18 -6.22
C THR A 128 2.23 -8.53 -4.91
N ASP A 129 2.71 -9.76 -4.80
CA ASP A 129 3.51 -10.22 -3.68
C ASP A 129 4.94 -9.61 -3.73
N ALA A 130 5.61 -9.50 -2.59
CA ALA A 130 6.94 -8.87 -2.51
C ALA A 130 8.10 -9.71 -3.08
N ASN A 131 7.90 -11.02 -3.27
CA ASN A 131 8.92 -11.93 -3.80
C ASN A 131 8.95 -11.89 -5.32
N LEU A 132 9.52 -10.82 -5.88
CA LEU A 132 9.62 -10.61 -7.33
C LEU A 132 11.07 -10.48 -7.77
N SER A 133 11.37 -10.99 -8.97
CA SER A 133 12.58 -10.62 -9.67
C SER A 133 12.47 -9.18 -10.21
N CYS A 134 13.60 -8.54 -10.50
CA CYS A 134 13.61 -7.24 -11.15
C CYS A 134 12.86 -7.27 -12.50
N GLU A 135 12.97 -8.37 -13.26
CA GLU A 135 12.26 -8.53 -14.54
C GLU A 135 10.74 -8.50 -14.36
N GLN A 136 10.21 -9.19 -13.34
CA GLN A 136 8.77 -9.18 -13.02
C GLN A 136 8.31 -7.81 -12.53
N LEU A 137 9.16 -7.11 -11.76
CA LEU A 137 8.86 -5.76 -11.31
C LEU A 137 8.80 -4.77 -12.49
N LEU A 138 9.68 -4.92 -13.47
CA LEU A 138 9.73 -4.08 -14.67
C LEU A 138 8.63 -4.40 -15.68
N SER A 139 8.14 -5.65 -15.73
CA SER A 139 7.01 -6.00 -16.61
C SER A 139 5.70 -5.34 -16.16
N GLN A 140 5.56 -5.02 -14.87
CA GLN A 140 4.38 -4.38 -14.29
C GLN A 140 3.08 -5.18 -14.52
N ASP A 141 3.18 -6.49 -14.78
CA ASP A 141 2.06 -7.41 -14.98
C ASP A 141 1.47 -7.84 -13.64
N PHE A 142 0.83 -6.89 -12.97
CA PHE A 142 0.26 -7.07 -11.63
C PHE A 142 -1.26 -7.23 -11.69
N ILE A 143 -1.82 -7.84 -10.65
CA ILE A 143 -3.27 -8.09 -10.58
C ILE A 143 -3.98 -6.79 -10.21
N ARG A 144 -5.03 -6.42 -10.94
CA ARG A 144 -5.85 -5.24 -10.62
C ARG A 144 -6.64 -5.45 -9.33
N VAL A 145 -6.66 -4.42 -8.48
CA VAL A 145 -7.41 -4.43 -7.22
C VAL A 145 -8.89 -4.67 -7.43
N GLU A 146 -9.49 -4.03 -8.44
CA GLU A 146 -10.89 -4.20 -8.81
C GLU A 146 -11.25 -5.66 -9.11
N SER A 147 -10.42 -6.35 -9.91
CA SER A 147 -10.62 -7.77 -10.24
C SER A 147 -10.58 -8.68 -9.00
N ILE A 148 -9.72 -8.37 -8.03
CA ILE A 148 -9.66 -9.13 -6.78
C ILE A 148 -10.93 -8.93 -5.93
N LEU A 149 -11.52 -7.72 -5.98
CA LEU A 149 -12.72 -7.42 -5.21
C LEU A 149 -13.96 -8.12 -5.79
N SER A 150 -14.03 -8.32 -7.10
CA SER A 150 -15.14 -9.01 -7.77
C SER A 150 -15.13 -10.54 -7.52
N GLU A 151 -13.97 -11.16 -7.37
CA GLU A 151 -13.83 -12.59 -7.03
C GLU A 151 -14.23 -12.94 -5.58
N GLY A 152 -14.43 -11.91 -4.74
CA GLY A 152 -14.94 -12.07 -3.38
C GLY A 152 -13.87 -12.37 -2.31
N ILE A 153 -14.31 -12.46 -1.05
CA ILE A 153 -13.44 -12.48 0.15
C ILE A 153 -12.85 -13.87 0.40
N LYS A 154 -12.21 -14.50 -0.59
CA LYS A 154 -11.49 -15.76 -0.40
C LYS A 154 -10.09 -15.63 -0.97
N TYR A 155 -9.11 -15.66 -0.08
CA TYR A 155 -7.72 -15.87 -0.47
C TYR A 155 -7.27 -17.20 0.12
N LYS A 156 -6.76 -18.11 -0.73
CA LYS A 156 -6.43 -19.49 -0.35
C LYS A 156 -7.55 -20.17 0.46
N ASN A 157 -8.80 -20.08 -0.02
CA ASN A 157 -10.01 -20.63 0.62
C ASN A 157 -10.33 -20.11 2.04
N ARG A 158 -9.68 -19.03 2.50
CA ARG A 158 -9.94 -18.43 3.81
C ARG A 158 -10.60 -17.06 3.68
N LYS A 159 -11.60 -16.81 4.53
CA LYS A 159 -12.24 -15.50 4.64
C LYS A 159 -11.36 -14.54 5.43
N ILE A 160 -10.88 -13.49 4.76
CA ILE A 160 -10.11 -12.41 5.38
C ILE A 160 -11.08 -11.42 6.05
N LYS A 161 -10.85 -11.09 7.32
CA LYS A 161 -11.66 -10.10 8.03
C LYS A 161 -11.26 -8.68 7.62
N ARG A 162 -12.24 -7.87 7.21
CA ARG A 162 -12.03 -6.46 6.85
C ARG A 162 -11.90 -5.58 8.09
N LEU A 163 -11.06 -4.55 8.01
CA LEU A 163 -11.07 -3.45 8.96
C LEU A 163 -12.12 -2.43 8.54
N SER A 164 -12.93 -1.93 9.49
CA SER A 164 -13.71 -0.72 9.25
C SER A 164 -12.80 0.51 9.22
N LEU A 165 -13.27 1.62 8.66
CA LEU A 165 -12.50 2.88 8.66
C LEU A 165 -12.14 3.35 10.07
N ARG A 166 -13.04 3.14 11.04
CA ARG A 166 -12.77 3.45 12.46
C ARG A 166 -11.75 2.50 13.07
N GLU A 167 -11.84 1.20 12.80
CA GLU A 167 -10.84 0.23 13.25
C GLU A 167 -9.46 0.50 12.64
N LEU A 168 -9.40 0.87 11.36
CA LEU A 168 -8.16 1.25 10.68
C LEU A 168 -7.51 2.47 11.35
N ALA A 169 -8.28 3.54 11.56
CA ALA A 169 -7.79 4.75 12.20
C ALA A 169 -7.25 4.47 13.62
N VAL A 170 -7.98 3.68 14.41
CA VAL A 170 -7.57 3.32 15.77
C VAL A 170 -6.35 2.40 15.76
N ALA A 171 -6.28 1.45 14.82
CA ALA A 171 -5.17 0.51 14.73
C ALA A 171 -3.84 1.23 14.46
N ILE A 172 -3.81 2.17 13.51
CA ILE A 172 -2.59 2.96 13.21
C ILE A 172 -2.06 3.63 14.48
N ARG A 173 -2.93 4.31 15.23
CA ARG A 173 -2.53 5.02 16.45
C ARG A 173 -2.13 4.10 17.59
N TYR A 174 -2.82 2.97 17.73
CA TYR A 174 -2.41 1.94 18.68
C TYR A 174 -0.98 1.43 18.44
N TYR A 175 -0.65 1.11 17.19
CA TYR A 175 0.71 0.62 16.85
C TYR A 175 1.78 1.71 16.98
N ARG A 176 1.40 2.99 16.97
CA ARG A 176 2.28 4.14 17.31
C ARG A 176 2.40 4.41 18.82
N GLY A 177 1.75 3.63 19.67
CA GLY A 177 1.80 3.79 21.13
C GLY A 177 0.83 4.83 21.71
N GLU A 178 -0.14 5.31 20.93
CA GLU A 178 -1.11 6.29 21.42
C GLU A 178 -2.11 5.64 22.40
N THR A 179 -2.44 6.36 23.47
CA THR A 179 -3.39 5.88 24.50
C THR A 179 -4.84 6.03 24.04
N VAL A 180 -5.74 5.26 24.64
CA VAL A 180 -7.20 5.36 24.37
C VAL A 180 -7.72 6.76 24.68
N ASN A 181 -7.20 7.41 25.72
CA ASN A 181 -7.64 8.73 26.15
C ASN A 181 -7.21 9.82 25.16
N ASN A 182 -5.95 9.80 24.72
CA ASN A 182 -5.44 10.77 23.74
C ASN A 182 -6.22 10.68 22.43
N PHE A 183 -6.49 9.46 21.98
CA PHE A 183 -7.22 9.23 20.74
C PHE A 183 -8.71 9.57 20.86
N SER A 184 -9.32 9.30 22.02
CA SER A 184 -10.69 9.68 22.35
C SER A 184 -10.89 11.19 22.26
N GLN A 185 -9.95 11.97 22.81
CA GLN A 185 -9.94 13.43 22.70
C GLN A 185 -9.74 13.88 21.25
N THR A 186 -8.76 13.32 20.55
CA THR A 186 -8.41 13.70 19.17
C THR A 186 -9.56 13.46 18.19
N LEU A 187 -10.31 12.36 18.33
CA LEU A 187 -11.42 12.03 17.43
C LEU A 187 -12.80 12.49 17.92
N GLY A 188 -12.90 13.07 19.12
CA GLY A 188 -14.19 13.36 19.74
C GLY A 188 -15.07 12.11 19.94
N LEU A 189 -14.46 10.96 20.21
CA LEU A 189 -15.17 9.68 20.40
C LEU A 189 -15.13 9.25 21.86
N PRO A 190 -16.17 8.57 22.38
CA PRO A 190 -16.10 7.99 23.72
C PRO A 190 -14.96 6.98 23.84
N ALA A 191 -14.23 7.00 24.96
CA ALA A 191 -13.13 6.07 25.23
C ALA A 191 -13.54 4.59 25.09
N LYS A 192 -14.77 4.25 25.48
CA LYS A 192 -15.34 2.90 25.30
C LYS A 192 -15.40 2.50 23.82
N SER A 193 -15.83 3.40 22.94
CA SER A 193 -15.89 3.15 21.50
C SER A 193 -14.49 2.96 20.92
N VAL A 194 -13.54 3.82 21.29
CA VAL A 194 -12.12 3.68 20.91
C VAL A 194 -11.57 2.32 21.34
N TYR A 195 -11.84 1.89 22.57
CA TYR A 195 -11.40 0.59 23.08
C TYR A 195 -11.96 -0.57 22.26
N VAL A 196 -13.25 -0.54 21.91
CA VAL A 196 -13.89 -1.58 21.08
C VAL A 196 -13.26 -1.64 19.69
N TYR A 197 -13.11 -0.49 19.02
CA TYR A 197 -12.49 -0.45 17.70
C TYR A 197 -11.03 -0.92 17.74
N ARG A 198 -10.26 -0.53 18.76
CA ARG A 198 -8.89 -1.01 18.98
C ARG A 198 -8.86 -2.52 19.11
N ARG A 199 -9.64 -3.08 20.04
CA ARG A 199 -9.67 -4.52 20.32
C ARG A 199 -10.01 -5.30 19.05
N ASN A 200 -11.05 -4.88 18.33
CA ASN A 200 -11.50 -5.56 17.12
C ASN A 200 -10.49 -5.46 15.97
N GLY A 201 -9.94 -4.26 15.73
CA GLY A 201 -8.95 -4.03 14.68
C GLY A 201 -7.66 -4.82 14.92
N VAL A 202 -7.13 -4.76 16.15
CA VAL A 202 -5.90 -5.48 16.53
C VAL A 202 -6.09 -6.99 16.44
N ALA A 203 -7.24 -7.51 16.88
CA ALA A 203 -7.53 -8.95 16.78
C ALA A 203 -7.54 -9.43 15.31
N LYS A 204 -8.12 -8.64 14.40
CA LYS A 204 -8.14 -8.94 12.95
C LYS A 204 -6.71 -8.96 12.36
N LEU A 205 -5.91 -7.95 12.69
CA LEU A 205 -4.52 -7.82 12.22
C LEU A 205 -3.62 -8.92 12.77
N THR A 206 -3.79 -9.28 14.04
CA THR A 206 -3.02 -10.35 14.70
C THR A 206 -3.32 -11.72 14.05
N ALA A 207 -4.60 -12.02 13.83
CA ALA A 207 -5.01 -13.27 13.19
C ALA A 207 -4.49 -13.40 11.75
N LEU A 208 -4.38 -12.28 11.03
CA LEU A 208 -3.79 -12.23 9.70
C LEU A 208 -2.29 -12.52 9.76
N LYS A 209 -1.55 -11.81 10.62
CA LYS A 209 -0.09 -12.01 10.78
C LYS A 209 0.26 -13.45 11.14
N GLN A 210 -0.42 -14.03 12.13
CA GLN A 210 -0.18 -15.41 12.55
C GLN A 210 -0.35 -16.38 11.39
N TRP A 211 -1.40 -16.18 10.59
CA TRP A 211 -1.63 -17.02 9.43
C TRP A 211 -0.59 -16.84 8.33
N LEU A 212 -0.18 -15.61 8.03
CA LEU A 212 0.90 -15.36 7.06
C LEU A 212 2.21 -16.02 7.50
N ASN A 213 2.55 -15.93 8.78
CA ASN A 213 3.74 -16.60 9.33
C ASN A 213 3.65 -18.12 9.18
N ASN A 214 2.48 -18.72 9.45
CA ASN A 214 2.28 -20.16 9.27
C ASN A 214 2.37 -20.59 7.81
N GLU A 215 1.85 -19.78 6.88
CA GLU A 215 1.94 -20.07 5.45
C GLU A 215 3.38 -20.00 4.94
N ARG A 216 4.15 -19.01 5.39
CA ARG A 216 5.58 -18.89 5.07
C ARG A 216 6.38 -20.06 5.62
N ALA A 217 6.13 -20.44 6.88
CA ALA A 217 6.79 -21.59 7.49
C ALA A 217 6.58 -22.87 6.66
N LYS A 218 5.36 -23.14 6.17
CA LYS A 218 5.08 -24.30 5.30
C LYS A 218 5.84 -24.28 3.96
N GLN A 219 6.14 -23.10 3.43
CA GLN A 219 6.89 -22.96 2.18
C GLN A 219 8.39 -23.19 2.37
N SER A 220 8.94 -22.88 3.55
CA SER A 220 10.36 -23.13 3.87
C SER A 220 10.70 -24.61 4.11
N PHE A 221 9.71 -25.49 4.23
CA PHE A 221 9.89 -26.94 4.38
C PHE A 221 9.60 -27.73 3.09
N LYS A 222 9.53 -27.05 1.94
CA LYS A 222 9.44 -27.65 0.61
C LYS A 222 10.64 -27.26 -0.21
#